data_AF-A0A5J4NYV2-F1
#
_entry.id   AF-A0A5J4NYV2-F1
#
_cell.length_a   1.000
_cell.length_b   1.000
_cell.length_c   1.000
_cell.angle_alpha   90.00
_cell.angle_beta   90.00
_cell.angle_gamma   90.00
#
_symmetry.space_group_name_H-M   'P 1'
#
loop_
_entity.id
_entity.type
_entity.pdbx_description
1 polymer ?
#
loop_
_entity_poly.entity_id
_entity_poly.type
_entity_poly.pdbx_seq_one_letter_code
_entity_poly.pdbx_strand_id
1 'polypeptide(L)'
;MMVGYFVYLIIMDVLLYLPIPFHRRYENNTCLWRLELLLPFSRILSIAHAVMFIILGYAWPTLFTGITHSLVVWRVIISVRTPNPLASSHGDNQSENSASRSHVLRIMWTTVTLTASCIILDLPHIIIYGAQLLTTHAYVAGSPTHQGCLVFITIGYCLHPCIVLIMCRPLQQKSMEIFKTVESVSYSLCRRAHKDRNQDCGGQPKVDSELH
;
A
#
# COMPACT_ATOMS: atom_id res chain seq x y z
N MET A 1 7.22 15.54 -13.90
CA MET A 1 6.75 14.16 -13.65
C MET A 1 5.69 14.08 -12.55
N MET A 2 5.84 14.73 -11.39
CA MET A 2 4.84 14.61 -10.30
C MET A 2 3.43 15.10 -10.65
N VAL A 3 3.29 16.25 -11.33
CA VAL A 3 1.97 16.77 -11.74
C VAL A 3 1.26 15.81 -12.71
N GLY A 4 1.99 15.28 -13.70
CA GLY A 4 1.43 14.32 -14.66
C GLY A 4 0.99 13.01 -14.00
N TYR A 5 1.77 12.51 -13.03
CA TYR A 5 1.38 11.33 -12.25
C TYR A 5 0.14 11.59 -11.39
N PHE A 6 0.05 12.78 -10.78
CA PHE A 6 -1.11 13.16 -9.97
C PHE A 6 -2.38 13.29 -10.81
N VAL A 7 -2.29 13.92 -11.99
CA VAL A 7 -3.39 14.00 -12.95
C VAL A 7 -3.80 12.61 -13.44
N TYR A 8 -2.84 11.74 -13.73
CA TYR A 8 -3.10 10.34 -14.08
C TYR A 8 -3.88 9.62 -12.96
N LEU A 9 -3.45 9.74 -11.70
CA LEU A 9 -4.14 9.13 -10.56
C LEU A 9 -5.57 9.64 -10.41
N ILE A 10 -5.80 10.95 -10.53
CA ILE A 10 -7.16 11.52 -10.45
C ILE A 10 -8.04 10.98 -11.58
N ILE A 11 -7.52 10.94 -12.81
CA ILE A 11 -8.26 10.41 -13.96
C ILE A 11 -8.60 8.94 -13.73
N MET A 12 -7.67 8.15 -13.19
CA MET A 12 -7.92 6.77 -12.84
C MET A 12 -8.97 6.62 -11.75
N ASP A 13 -8.85 7.39 -10.67
CA ASP A 13 -9.80 7.33 -9.57
C ASP A 13 -11.22 7.65 -10.05
N VAL A 14 -11.37 8.70 -10.84
CA VAL A 14 -12.67 9.07 -11.39
C VAL A 14 -13.17 8.01 -12.37
N LEU A 15 -12.38 7.55 -13.33
CA LEU A 15 -12.86 6.61 -14.35
C LEU A 15 -13.13 5.21 -13.80
N LEU A 16 -12.32 4.74 -12.85
CA LEU A 16 -12.44 3.38 -12.31
C LEU A 16 -13.42 3.33 -11.14
N TYR A 17 -13.38 4.30 -10.23
CA TYR A 17 -14.15 4.24 -8.97
C TYR A 17 -15.47 5.00 -9.01
N LEU A 18 -15.63 6.03 -9.83
CA LEU A 18 -16.93 6.72 -9.96
C LEU A 18 -18.05 5.76 -10.40
N PRO A 19 -17.84 4.78 -11.30
CA PRO A 19 -18.88 3.84 -11.69
C PRO A 19 -19.27 2.88 -10.56
N ILE A 20 -18.33 2.50 -9.68
CA ILE A 20 -18.53 1.47 -8.63
C ILE A 20 -19.79 1.70 -7.77
N PRO A 21 -20.04 2.88 -7.16
CA PRO A 21 -21.22 3.08 -6.34
C PRO A 21 -22.52 2.93 -7.12
N PHE A 22 -22.56 3.30 -8.41
CA PHE A 22 -23.76 3.17 -9.24
C PHE A 22 -24.13 1.71 -9.55
N HIS A 23 -23.17 0.79 -9.42
CA HIS A 23 -23.37 -0.65 -9.66
C HIS A 23 -23.69 -1.43 -8.38
N ARG A 24 -23.53 -0.80 -7.20
CA ARG A 24 -23.85 -1.42 -5.92
C ARG A 24 -25.31 -1.19 -5.57
N ARG A 25 -26.03 -2.27 -5.28
CA ARG A 25 -27.36 -2.23 -4.68
C ARG A 25 -27.40 -3.00 -3.38
N TYR A 26 -28.21 -2.51 -2.46
CA TYR A 26 -28.49 -3.19 -1.21
C TYR A 26 -29.86 -3.85 -1.30
N GLU A 27 -29.88 -5.17 -1.44
CA GLU A 27 -31.10 -5.97 -1.55
C GLU A 27 -30.98 -7.15 -0.59
N ASN A 28 -32.05 -7.46 0.16
CA ASN A 28 -32.12 -8.57 1.11
C ASN A 28 -30.97 -8.61 2.14
N ASN A 29 -30.63 -7.46 2.72
CA ASN A 29 -29.50 -7.30 3.66
C ASN A 29 -28.12 -7.66 3.07
N THR A 30 -28.01 -7.79 1.75
CA THR A 30 -26.76 -8.10 1.05
C THR A 30 -26.40 -6.97 0.10
N CYS A 31 -25.12 -6.63 0.03
CA CYS A 31 -24.60 -5.69 -0.95
C CYS A 31 -24.28 -6.47 -2.23
N LEU A 32 -25.16 -6.35 -3.23
CA LEU A 32 -25.00 -7.00 -4.52
C LEU A 32 -24.37 -6.03 -5.52
N TRP A 33 -23.56 -6.59 -6.41
CA TRP A 33 -23.09 -5.91 -7.61
C TRP A 33 -24.01 -6.31 -8.76
N ARG A 34 -24.89 -5.41 -9.20
CA ARG A 34 -25.79 -5.70 -10.31
C ARG A 34 -25.77 -4.56 -11.32
N LEU A 35 -25.42 -4.89 -12.54
CA LEU A 35 -25.38 -3.97 -13.68
C LEU A 35 -26.78 -3.90 -14.31
N GLU A 36 -27.70 -3.22 -13.65
CA GLU A 36 -29.03 -2.89 -14.21
C GLU A 36 -29.10 -1.39 -14.45
N LEU A 37 -28.26 -0.86 -15.34
CA LEU A 37 -28.56 0.43 -15.95
C LEU A 37 -29.66 0.18 -16.99
N LEU A 38 -30.79 0.88 -16.85
CA LEU A 38 -32.01 0.80 -17.69
C LEU A 38 -31.80 1.24 -19.16
N LEU A 39 -30.56 1.26 -19.63
CA LEU A 39 -30.13 1.78 -20.91
C LEU A 39 -29.70 0.62 -21.83
N PRO A 40 -30.08 0.63 -23.12
CA PRO A 40 -29.71 -0.41 -24.09
C PRO A 40 -28.18 -0.55 -24.30
N PHE A 41 -27.39 0.42 -23.82
CA PHE A 41 -25.93 0.44 -23.91
C PHE A 41 -25.20 -0.11 -22.68
N SER A 42 -25.91 -0.57 -21.64
CA SER A 42 -25.32 -0.99 -20.36
C SER A 42 -24.27 -2.09 -20.49
N ARG A 43 -24.50 -3.06 -21.39
CA ARG A 43 -23.54 -4.15 -21.68
C ARG A 43 -22.23 -3.64 -22.28
N ILE A 44 -22.30 -2.72 -23.24
CA ILE A 44 -21.11 -2.16 -23.91
C ILE A 44 -20.31 -1.32 -22.92
N LEU A 45 -21.00 -0.50 -22.11
CA LEU A 45 -20.36 0.33 -21.09
C LEU A 45 -19.64 -0.50 -20.03
N SER A 46 -20.21 -1.63 -19.62
CA SER A 46 -19.57 -2.53 -18.66
C SER A 46 -18.36 -3.24 -19.22
N ILE A 47 -18.42 -3.71 -20.48
CA ILE A 47 -17.23 -4.28 -21.14
C ILE A 47 -16.14 -3.21 -21.24
N ALA A 48 -16.48 -1.99 -21.65
CA ALA A 48 -15.53 -0.88 -21.74
C ALA A 48 -14.93 -0.54 -20.37
N HIS A 49 -15.75 -0.46 -19.32
CA HIS A 49 -15.27 -0.22 -17.95
C HIS A 49 -14.35 -1.36 -17.46
N ALA A 50 -14.72 -2.62 -17.69
CA ALA A 50 -13.90 -3.77 -17.32
C ALA A 50 -12.55 -3.78 -18.06
N VAL A 51 -12.54 -3.49 -19.37
CA VAL A 51 -11.32 -3.38 -20.17
C VAL A 51 -10.46 -2.21 -19.68
N MET A 52 -11.05 -1.04 -19.44
CA MET A 52 -10.32 0.10 -18.87
C MET A 52 -9.75 -0.22 -17.49
N PHE A 53 -10.49 -0.93 -16.64
CA PHE A 53 -10.02 -1.36 -15.32
C PHE A 53 -8.80 -2.29 -15.43
N ILE A 54 -8.83 -3.27 -16.34
CA ILE A 54 -7.69 -4.18 -16.57
C ILE A 54 -6.48 -3.41 -17.11
N ILE A 55 -6.67 -2.60 -18.16
CA ILE A 55 -5.59 -1.89 -18.83
C ILE A 55 -4.98 -0.86 -17.90
N LEU A 56 -5.81 0.00 -17.31
CA LEU A 56 -5.33 1.17 -16.59
C LEU A 56 -5.03 0.89 -15.12
N GLY A 57 -5.78 -0.04 -14.50
CA GLY A 57 -5.57 -0.45 -13.11
C GLY A 57 -4.38 -1.39 -12.94
N TYR A 58 -4.10 -2.25 -13.94
CA TYR A 58 -3.07 -3.29 -13.81
C TYR A 58 -2.02 -3.25 -14.92
N ALA A 59 -2.41 -3.41 -16.18
CA ALA A 59 -1.44 -3.60 -17.27
C ALA A 59 -0.50 -2.40 -17.42
N TRP A 60 -1.04 -1.18 -17.44
CA TRP A 60 -0.27 0.04 -17.63
C TRP A 60 0.68 0.34 -16.46
N PRO A 61 0.24 0.32 -15.18
CA PRO A 61 1.14 0.44 -14.04
C PRO A 61 2.23 -0.64 -14.02
N THR A 62 1.89 -1.90 -14.32
CA THR A 62 2.86 -3.00 -14.35
C THR A 62 3.89 -2.82 -15.46
N LEU A 63 3.46 -2.45 -16.68
CA LEU A 63 4.38 -2.21 -17.79
C LEU A 63 5.28 -1.02 -17.54
N PHE A 64 4.72 0.11 -17.07
CA PHE A 64 5.50 1.30 -16.77
C PHE A 64 6.54 1.03 -15.67
N THR A 65 6.13 0.33 -14.60
CA THR A 65 7.03 -0.02 -13.49
C THR A 65 8.08 -1.01 -13.94
N GLY A 66 7.72 -2.03 -14.71
CA GLY A 66 8.65 -3.01 -15.28
C GLY A 66 9.71 -2.35 -16.16
N ILE A 67 9.29 -1.52 -17.13
CA ILE A 67 10.20 -0.83 -18.06
C ILE A 67 11.15 0.10 -17.29
N THR A 68 10.61 0.93 -16.39
CA THR A 68 11.44 1.87 -15.61
C THR A 68 12.46 1.13 -14.75
N HIS A 69 12.08 0.02 -14.12
CA HIS A 69 12.99 -0.80 -13.33
C HIS A 69 14.06 -1.47 -14.19
N SER A 70 13.68 -2.05 -15.34
CA SER A 70 14.64 -2.62 -16.28
C SER A 70 15.65 -1.59 -16.76
N LEU A 71 15.23 -0.35 -17.04
CA LEU A 71 16.13 0.74 -17.43
C LEU A 71 17.09 1.14 -16.29
N VAL A 72 16.61 1.22 -15.05
CA VAL A 72 17.44 1.51 -13.88
C VAL A 72 18.47 0.41 -13.65
N VAL A 73 18.04 -0.85 -13.63
CA VAL A 73 18.92 -2.02 -13.49
C VAL A 73 19.97 -2.03 -14.59
N TRP A 74 19.55 -1.82 -15.84
CA TRP A 74 20.44 -1.76 -17.00
C TRP A 74 21.50 -0.66 -16.85
N ARG A 75 21.09 0.55 -16.45
CA ARG A 75 21.99 1.68 -16.17
C ARG A 75 22.98 1.36 -15.06
N VAL A 76 22.54 0.75 -13.97
CA VAL A 76 23.40 0.33 -12.86
C VAL A 76 24.41 -0.72 -13.33
N ILE A 77 24.00 -1.73 -14.08
CA ILE A 77 24.90 -2.77 -14.62
C ILE A 77 25.97 -2.15 -15.53
N ILE A 78 25.57 -1.25 -16.44
CA ILE A 78 26.52 -0.56 -17.33
C ILE A 78 27.52 0.25 -16.52
N SER A 79 27.06 1.05 -15.54
CA SER A 79 27.93 1.87 -14.69
C SER A 79 28.94 1.04 -13.90
N VAL A 80 28.64 -0.22 -13.59
CA VAL A 80 29.55 -1.12 -12.86
C VAL A 80 30.55 -1.79 -13.81
N ARG A 81 30.12 -2.09 -15.04
CA ARG A 81 30.94 -2.77 -16.04
C ARG A 81 31.91 -1.84 -16.76
N THR A 82 31.64 -0.53 -16.77
CA THR A 82 32.57 0.51 -17.28
C THR A 82 33.16 1.29 -16.11
N PRO A 83 34.21 0.77 -15.45
CA PRO A 83 34.96 1.56 -14.48
C PRO A 83 35.57 2.75 -15.20
N ASN A 84 35.25 3.96 -14.74
CA ASN A 84 35.76 5.19 -15.33
C ASN A 84 37.28 5.25 -15.07
N PRO A 85 38.15 5.16 -16.10
CA PRO A 85 39.59 5.02 -15.91
C PRO A 85 40.24 6.26 -15.27
N LEU A 86 39.55 7.42 -15.25
CA LEU A 86 40.03 8.63 -14.57
C LEU A 86 39.72 8.68 -13.07
N ALA A 87 38.86 7.80 -12.53
CA ALA A 87 38.45 7.85 -11.13
C ALA A 87 39.46 7.21 -10.14
N SER A 88 40.57 6.64 -10.64
CA SER A 88 41.56 5.95 -9.80
C SER A 88 42.59 6.86 -9.13
N SER A 89 42.50 8.19 -9.29
CA SER A 89 43.52 9.12 -8.78
C SER A 89 43.18 9.83 -7.45
N HIS A 90 42.01 9.61 -6.86
CA HIS A 90 41.63 10.23 -5.59
C HIS A 90 40.93 9.23 -4.67
N GLY A 91 41.68 8.71 -3.69
CA GLY A 91 41.27 7.62 -2.79
C GLY A 91 40.09 7.95 -1.85
N ASP A 92 39.75 9.23 -1.68
CA ASP A 92 38.69 9.64 -0.73
C ASP A 92 37.27 9.53 -1.33
N ASN A 93 37.12 9.59 -2.65
CA ASN A 93 35.81 9.57 -3.31
C ASN A 93 35.22 8.15 -3.50
N GLN A 94 35.99 7.10 -3.15
CA GLN A 94 35.56 5.71 -3.32
C GLN A 94 34.56 5.27 -2.25
N SER A 95 34.69 5.82 -1.04
CA SER A 95 33.80 5.57 0.11
C SER A 95 32.38 6.11 -0.14
N GLU A 96 32.24 7.38 -0.53
CA GLU A 96 30.95 8.04 -0.80
C GLU A 96 30.17 7.37 -1.94
N ASN A 97 30.86 7.01 -3.03
CA ASN A 97 30.24 6.32 -4.15
C ASN A 97 29.70 4.94 -3.76
N SER A 98 30.36 4.23 -2.85
CA SER A 98 29.90 2.92 -2.37
C SER A 98 28.62 3.04 -1.53
N ALA A 99 28.54 4.06 -0.66
CA ALA A 99 27.38 4.34 0.18
C ALA A 99 26.16 4.76 -0.67
N SER A 100 26.35 5.68 -1.61
CA SER A 100 25.32 6.12 -2.56
C SER A 100 24.79 4.96 -3.40
N ARG A 101 25.69 4.11 -3.92
CA ARG A 101 25.32 2.91 -4.68
C ARG A 101 24.52 1.91 -3.85
N SER A 102 24.90 1.68 -2.59
CA SER A 102 24.16 0.78 -1.70
C SER A 102 22.74 1.29 -1.40
N HIS A 103 22.57 2.61 -1.32
CA HIS A 103 21.26 3.24 -1.13
C HIS A 103 20.38 3.08 -2.37
N VAL A 104 20.92 3.33 -3.57
CA VAL A 104 20.20 3.15 -4.84
C VAL A 104 19.78 1.69 -5.04
N LEU A 105 20.69 0.74 -4.79
CA LEU A 105 20.39 -0.70 -4.89
C LEU A 105 19.29 -1.13 -3.91
N ARG A 106 19.27 -0.55 -2.69
CA ARG A 106 18.22 -0.83 -1.71
C ARG A 106 16.86 -0.29 -2.15
N ILE A 107 16.79 0.94 -2.65
CA ILE A 107 15.55 1.50 -3.20
C ILE A 107 15.06 0.61 -4.34
N MET A 108 15.95 0.25 -5.27
CA MET A 108 15.64 -0.64 -6.38
C MET A 108 15.10 -2.00 -5.93
N TRP A 109 15.74 -2.65 -4.95
CA TRP A 109 15.24 -3.91 -4.39
C TRP A 109 13.88 -3.75 -3.72
N THR A 110 13.67 -2.65 -2.99
CA THR A 110 12.38 -2.36 -2.34
C THR A 110 11.27 -2.25 -3.38
N THR A 111 11.51 -1.49 -4.44
CA THR A 111 10.51 -1.26 -5.48
C THR A 111 10.27 -2.52 -6.32
N VAL A 112 11.30 -3.33 -6.60
CA VAL A 112 11.14 -4.66 -7.22
C VAL A 112 10.28 -5.56 -6.33
N THR A 113 10.61 -5.69 -5.04
CA THR A 113 9.86 -6.56 -4.11
C THR A 113 8.41 -6.12 -3.98
N LEU A 114 8.15 -4.81 -3.87
CA LEU A 114 6.81 -4.26 -3.79
C LEU A 114 6.02 -4.51 -5.09
N THR A 115 6.63 -4.28 -6.25
CA THR A 115 5.98 -4.50 -7.54
C THR A 115 5.67 -5.98 -7.75
N ALA A 116 6.61 -6.86 -7.41
CA ALA A 116 6.42 -8.30 -7.49
C ALA A 116 5.31 -8.79 -6.54
N SER A 117 5.23 -8.27 -5.31
CA SER A 117 4.16 -8.63 -4.38
C SER A 117 2.79 -8.16 -4.89
N CYS A 118 2.69 -6.94 -5.44
CA CYS A 118 1.45 -6.46 -6.05
C CYS A 118 1.00 -7.40 -7.18
N ILE A 119 1.90 -7.72 -8.12
CA ILE A 119 1.57 -8.58 -9.26
C ILE A 119 1.13 -9.95 -8.79
N ILE A 120 1.88 -10.61 -7.90
CA ILE A 120 1.58 -11.98 -7.45
C ILE A 120 0.23 -12.03 -6.72
N LEU A 121 -0.08 -11.04 -5.89
CA LEU A 121 -1.28 -11.03 -5.06
C LEU A 121 -2.53 -10.59 -5.85
N ASP A 122 -2.36 -9.73 -6.86
CA ASP A 122 -3.47 -9.26 -7.70
C ASP A 122 -3.74 -10.19 -8.90
N LEU A 123 -2.76 -10.98 -9.33
CA LEU A 123 -2.85 -11.85 -10.50
C LEU A 123 -4.07 -12.79 -10.49
N PRO A 124 -4.42 -13.48 -9.38
CA PRO A 124 -5.59 -14.35 -9.34
C PRO A 124 -6.88 -13.59 -9.65
N HIS A 125 -7.02 -12.37 -9.12
CA HIS A 125 -8.18 -11.52 -9.36
C HIS A 125 -8.27 -11.11 -10.83
N ILE A 126 -7.15 -10.69 -11.42
CA ILE A 126 -7.08 -10.29 -12.84
C ILE A 126 -7.46 -11.46 -13.75
N ILE A 127 -6.92 -12.65 -13.49
CA ILE A 127 -7.19 -13.85 -14.30
C ILE A 127 -8.67 -14.21 -14.23
N ILE A 128 -9.25 -14.25 -13.03
CA ILE A 128 -10.66 -14.61 -12.86
C ILE A 128 -11.58 -13.56 -13.49
N TYR A 129 -11.29 -12.27 -13.26
CA TYR A 129 -12.05 -11.17 -13.84
C TYR A 129 -11.97 -11.17 -15.38
N GLY A 130 -10.78 -11.40 -15.95
CA GLY A 130 -10.58 -11.52 -17.39
C GLY A 130 -11.24 -12.76 -18.00
N ALA A 131 -11.15 -13.92 -17.34
CA ALA A 131 -11.81 -15.15 -17.77
C ALA A 131 -13.35 -14.99 -17.78
N GLN A 132 -13.90 -14.27 -16.80
CA GLN A 132 -15.34 -13.97 -16.73
C GLN A 132 -15.79 -12.90 -17.72
N LEU A 133 -14.89 -12.04 -18.19
CA LEU A 133 -15.18 -11.13 -19.30
C LEU A 133 -15.25 -11.87 -20.64
N LEU A 134 -14.42 -12.91 -20.83
CA LEU A 134 -14.34 -13.71 -22.05
C LEU A 134 -15.40 -14.81 -22.12
N THR A 135 -15.76 -15.39 -20.98
CA THR A 135 -16.84 -16.37 -20.89
C THR A 135 -18.16 -15.67 -20.68
N THR A 136 -19.24 -16.10 -21.35
CA THR A 136 -20.59 -15.52 -21.16
C THR A 136 -21.19 -15.82 -19.77
N HIS A 137 -20.43 -16.46 -18.88
CA HIS A 137 -20.85 -16.73 -17.51
C HIS A 137 -20.81 -15.45 -16.69
N ALA A 138 -21.96 -15.08 -16.14
CA ALA A 138 -22.09 -13.89 -15.31
C ALA A 138 -21.15 -13.96 -14.10
N TYR A 139 -20.43 -12.87 -13.86
CA TYR A 139 -19.67 -12.64 -12.64
C TYR A 139 -20.61 -12.74 -11.43
N VAL A 140 -20.42 -13.76 -10.57
CA VAL A 140 -21.18 -13.92 -9.33
C VAL A 140 -20.42 -13.24 -8.19
N ALA A 141 -20.79 -11.99 -7.92
CA ALA A 141 -20.31 -11.26 -6.77
C ALA A 141 -20.62 -12.05 -5.49
N GLY A 142 -19.63 -12.14 -4.58
CA GLY A 142 -19.74 -12.89 -3.35
C GLY A 142 -19.46 -14.40 -3.44
N SER A 143 -19.13 -14.93 -4.63
CA SER A 143 -18.70 -16.34 -4.76
C SER A 143 -17.44 -16.65 -3.92
N PRO A 144 -17.25 -17.89 -3.44
CA PRO A 144 -16.07 -18.27 -2.64
C PRO A 144 -14.75 -17.96 -3.35
N THR A 145 -14.71 -18.16 -4.67
CA THR A 145 -13.55 -17.85 -5.50
C THR A 145 -13.25 -16.36 -5.51
N HIS A 146 -14.27 -15.51 -5.68
CA HIS A 146 -14.11 -14.06 -5.65
C HIS A 146 -13.69 -13.56 -4.25
N GLN A 147 -14.29 -14.09 -3.18
CA GLN A 147 -13.90 -13.76 -1.81
C GLN A 147 -12.44 -14.15 -1.54
N GLY A 148 -11.99 -15.31 -2.04
CA GLY A 148 -10.59 -15.72 -1.97
C GLY A 148 -9.66 -14.70 -2.62
N CYS A 149 -9.98 -14.22 -3.83
CA CYS A 149 -9.20 -13.16 -4.49
C CYS A 149 -9.14 -11.86 -3.67
N LEU A 150 -10.26 -11.43 -3.08
CA LEU A 150 -10.28 -10.25 -2.23
C LEU A 150 -9.40 -10.40 -0.98
N VAL A 151 -9.31 -11.61 -0.42
CA VAL A 151 -8.39 -11.90 0.70
C VAL A 151 -6.94 -11.72 0.27
N PHE A 152 -6.53 -12.23 -0.90
CA PHE A 152 -5.17 -12.03 -1.41
C PHE A 152 -4.81 -10.56 -1.60
N ILE A 153 -5.71 -9.79 -2.21
CA ILE A 153 -5.56 -8.34 -2.37
C ILE A 153 -5.41 -7.65 -1.01
N THR A 154 -6.27 -8.01 -0.05
CA THR A 154 -6.25 -7.43 1.31
C THR A 154 -4.93 -7.73 2.03
N ILE A 155 -4.43 -8.98 1.92
CA ILE A 155 -3.12 -9.36 2.45
C ILE A 155 -2.02 -8.50 1.82
N GLY A 156 -2.09 -8.24 0.51
CA GLY A 156 -1.14 -7.35 -0.18
C GLY A 156 -1.10 -5.96 0.42
N TYR A 157 -2.27 -5.33 0.60
CA TYR A 157 -2.36 -4.01 1.24
C TYR A 157 -1.76 -3.99 2.66
N CYS A 158 -1.89 -5.07 3.42
CA CYS A 158 -1.27 -5.20 4.74
C CYS A 158 0.25 -5.43 4.67
N LEU A 159 0.74 -6.12 3.64
CA LEU A 159 2.17 -6.42 3.46
C LEU A 159 2.97 -5.23 2.91
N HIS A 160 2.38 -4.38 2.06
CA HIS A 160 3.06 -3.23 1.47
C HIS A 160 3.72 -2.28 2.48
N PRO A 161 3.04 -1.79 3.53
CA PRO A 161 3.69 -0.95 4.54
C PRO A 161 4.79 -1.71 5.29
N CYS A 162 4.61 -3.02 5.53
CA CYS A 162 5.63 -3.86 6.17
C CYS A 162 6.91 -3.98 5.32
N ILE A 163 6.77 -4.22 4.01
CA ILE A 163 7.89 -4.29 3.07
C ILE A 163 8.64 -2.95 3.04
N VAL A 164 7.91 -1.83 2.95
CA VAL A 164 8.51 -0.50 2.95
C VAL A 164 9.23 -0.21 4.27
N LEU A 165 8.64 -0.55 5.41
CA LEU A 165 9.26 -0.35 6.73
C LEU A 165 10.54 -1.19 6.91
N ILE A 166 10.55 -2.44 6.45
CA ILE A 166 11.71 -3.34 6.56
C ILE A 166 12.83 -2.88 5.63
N MET A 167 12.50 -2.45 4.42
CA MET A 167 13.49 -2.15 3.39
C MET A 167 13.99 -0.69 3.41
N CYS A 168 13.24 0.25 3.99
CA CYS A 168 13.66 1.66 4.08
C CYS A 168 14.19 2.02 5.47
N ARG A 169 15.52 1.94 5.66
CA ARG A 169 16.20 2.34 6.91
C ARG A 169 15.81 3.72 7.49
N PRO A 170 15.70 4.82 6.72
CA PRO A 170 15.31 6.09 7.31
C PRO A 170 13.86 6.08 7.84
N LEU A 171 12.97 5.31 7.21
CA LEU A 171 11.61 5.11 7.71
C LEU A 171 11.61 4.22 8.96
N GLN A 172 12.46 3.19 9.00
CA GLN A 172 12.65 2.33 10.17
C GLN A 172 13.18 3.12 11.37
N GLN A 173 14.15 4.01 11.17
CA GLN A 173 14.68 4.86 12.24
C GLN A 173 13.61 5.79 12.79
N LYS A 174 12.88 6.49 11.91
CA LYS A 174 11.77 7.36 12.32
C LYS A 174 10.63 6.60 12.99
N SER A 175 10.27 5.41 12.51
CA SER A 175 9.21 4.62 13.13
C SER A 175 9.60 4.17 14.54
N MET A 176 10.85 3.74 14.74
CA MET A 176 11.37 3.40 16.07
C MET A 176 11.36 4.59 17.03
N GLU A 177 11.67 5.80 16.57
CA GLU A 177 11.58 7.02 17.38
C GLU A 177 10.13 7.31 17.80
N ILE A 178 9.18 7.17 16.88
CA ILE A 178 7.74 7.33 17.16
C ILE A 178 7.29 6.27 18.17
N PHE A 179 7.65 4.99 17.98
CA PHE A 179 7.30 3.91 18.91
C PHE A 179 7.84 4.17 20.32
N LYS A 180 9.10 4.59 20.46
CA LYS A 180 9.68 4.96 21.76
C LYS A 180 8.95 6.14 22.40
N THR A 181 8.52 7.12 21.61
CA THR A 181 7.77 8.28 22.09
C THR A 181 6.39 7.87 22.60
N VAL A 182 5.67 7.03 21.84
CA VAL A 182 4.35 6.50 22.23
C VAL A 182 4.47 5.65 23.50
N GLU A 183 5.49 4.80 23.59
CA GLU A 183 5.76 3.99 24.78
C GLU A 183 6.03 4.86 26.01
N SER A 184 6.89 5.88 25.88
CA SER A 184 7.17 6.85 26.95
C SER A 184 5.91 7.61 27.42
N VAL A 185 5.07 8.04 26.48
CA VAL A 185 3.79 8.70 26.78
C VAL A 185 2.85 7.75 27.50
N SER A 186 2.71 6.51 27.03
CA SER A 186 1.89 5.47 27.67
C SER A 186 2.33 5.20 29.11
N TYR A 187 3.64 5.03 29.35
CA TYR A 187 4.20 4.88 30.69
C TYR A 187 3.91 6.09 31.58
N SER A 188 4.01 7.31 31.05
CA SER A 188 3.74 8.54 31.80
C SER A 188 2.26 8.67 32.20
N LEU A 189 1.34 8.25 31.33
CA LEU A 189 -0.11 8.26 31.58
C LEU A 189 -0.48 7.21 32.64
N CYS A 190 0.04 5.98 32.52
CA CYS A 190 -0.14 4.94 33.53
C CYS A 190 0.37 5.38 34.91
N ARG A 191 1.53 6.06 34.95
CA ARG A 191 2.10 6.59 36.20
C ARG A 191 1.23 7.68 36.83
N ARG A 192 0.67 8.59 36.03
CA ARG A 192 -0.25 9.62 36.53
C ARG A 192 -1.53 9.01 37.07
N ALA A 193 -2.14 8.08 36.33
CA ALA A 193 -3.35 7.38 36.79
C ALA A 193 -3.13 6.63 38.12
N HIS A 194 -1.94 6.04 38.33
CA HIS A 194 -1.60 5.40 39.60
C HIS A 194 -1.35 6.40 40.74
N LYS A 195 -0.80 7.59 40.44
CA LYS A 195 -0.59 8.64 41.43
C LYS A 195 -1.91 9.21 41.92
N ASP A 196 -2.84 9.50 41.01
CA ASP A 196 -4.16 10.04 41.33
C ASP A 196 -4.96 9.05 42.19
N ARG A 197 -4.90 7.75 41.87
CA ARG A 197 -5.56 6.69 42.66
C ARG A 197 -5.02 6.55 44.10
N ASN A 198 -3.73 6.80 44.32
CA ASN A 198 -3.14 6.73 45.66
C ASN A 198 -3.41 7.98 46.50
N GLN A 199 -3.71 9.12 45.86
CA GLN A 199 -4.01 10.37 46.57
C GLN A 199 -5.43 10.36 47.16
N ASP A 200 -6.39 9.71 46.51
CA ASP A 200 -7.76 9.55 47.02
C ASP A 200 -7.87 8.58 48.22
N CYS A 201 -6.96 7.60 48.36
CA CYS A 201 -6.95 6.70 49.51
C CYS A 201 -6.19 7.24 50.73
N GLY A 202 -5.47 8.36 50.59
CA GLY A 202 -4.67 8.98 51.65
C GLY A 202 -5.42 10.02 52.49
N GLY A 203 -6.69 10.31 52.17
CA GLY A 203 -7.56 11.14 53.00
C GLY A 203 -7.93 10.39 54.27
N GLN A 204 -7.06 10.39 55.28
CA GLN A 204 -7.43 10.02 56.64
C GLN A 204 -8.64 10.89 57.03
N PRO A 205 -9.80 10.31 57.38
CA PRO A 205 -10.88 11.09 57.95
C PRO A 205 -10.33 11.74 59.22
N LYS A 206 -10.36 13.07 59.23
CA LYS A 206 -10.05 13.87 60.41
C LYS A 206 -11.12 13.52 61.44
N VAL A 207 -10.81 12.55 62.30
CA VAL A 207 -11.64 12.24 63.47
C VAL A 207 -11.41 13.37 64.43
N ASP A 208 -12.31 14.35 64.40
CA ASP A 208 -12.38 15.43 65.37
C ASP A 208 -12.73 14.80 66.73
N SER A 209 -11.69 14.49 67.51
CA SER A 209 -11.82 14.11 68.92
C SER A 209 -12.11 15.36 69.76
N GLU A 210 -13.35 15.81 69.73
CA GLU A 210 -13.94 16.63 70.79
C GLU A 210 -15.24 15.98 71.24
N LEU A 211 -15.19 15.15 72.28
CA LEU A 211 -16.23 15.12 73.32
C LEU A 211 -15.81 14.26 74.53
N HIS A 212 -15.77 14.94 75.69
CA HIS A 212 -15.85 14.48 77.09
C HIS A 212 -14.67 13.75 77.74
#